data_AF-A0AAV7CRG9-F1
#
_entry.id   AF-A0AAV7CRG9-F1
#
_cell.length_a   1.000
_cell.length_b   1.000
_cell.length_c   1.000
_cell.angle_alpha   90.00
_cell.angle_beta   90.00
_cell.angle_gamma   90.00
#
_symmetry.space_group_name_H-M   'P 1'
#
loop_
_entity.id
_entity.type
_entity.pdbx_description
1 polymer ?
#
loop_
_entity_poly.entity_id
_entity_poly.type
_entity_poly.pdbx_seq_one_letter_code
_entity_poly.pdbx_strand_id
1 'polypeptide(L)'
;MKYAVFSTHRHWLATAYLWLIIPYMVYDTYAMYLRHWYKCKDSKVLNGKDHFSSAMNSLLRKEFLMLVHHISILTILVPIGLFIRGDIGDFYIGCLLVAELSTPFVSLGKILIQMNLQNSLLHKVNGAFVLLTFFACRILLFPFMYHAYGKQFGIPLYKVPFNIPLHCNITIATIMAPQIYWFTLICRKAIRLYSNSASIKDR
;
A
#
# COMPACT_ATOMS: atom_id res chain seq x y z
N MET A 1 -26.96 26.98 14.97
CA MET A 1 -26.24 26.51 13.76
C MET A 1 -24.90 27.24 13.72
N LYS A 2 -23.87 26.69 14.37
CA LYS A 2 -22.54 27.32 14.39
C LYS A 2 -21.79 26.85 13.16
N TYR A 3 -21.59 27.76 12.21
CA TYR A 3 -20.66 27.58 11.11
C TYR A 3 -19.28 27.37 11.72
N ALA A 4 -18.83 26.12 11.79
CA ALA A 4 -17.43 25.83 11.95
C ALA A 4 -16.73 26.37 10.69
N VAL A 5 -15.80 27.29 10.91
CA VAL A 5 -14.94 27.88 9.89
C VAL A 5 -14.28 26.72 9.12
N PHE A 6 -14.81 26.41 7.94
CA PHE A 6 -14.06 25.71 6.93
C PHE A 6 -12.87 26.61 6.64
N SER A 7 -11.64 26.14 6.87
CA SER A 7 -10.50 26.69 6.15
C SER A 7 -10.83 26.52 4.67
N THR A 8 -11.19 27.61 4.01
CA THR A 8 -11.59 27.72 2.60
C THR A 8 -10.44 27.49 1.62
N HIS A 9 -9.46 26.66 2.00
CA HIS A 9 -8.27 26.40 1.24
C HIS A 9 -7.85 24.94 1.45
N ARG A 10 -7.69 24.22 0.33
CA ARG A 10 -7.01 22.92 0.29
C ARG A 10 -5.74 22.98 1.15
N HIS A 11 -5.56 22.00 2.03
CA HIS A 11 -4.35 21.95 2.83
C HIS A 11 -3.14 21.80 1.90
N TRP A 12 -2.24 22.79 1.93
CA TRP A 12 -1.12 22.90 0.99
C TRP A 12 -0.26 21.63 0.97
N LEU A 13 -0.05 21.00 2.14
CA LEU A 13 0.72 19.77 2.27
C LEU A 13 0.08 18.60 1.52
N ALA A 14 -1.25 18.44 1.57
CA ALA A 14 -1.93 17.36 0.86
C ALA A 14 -1.80 17.54 -0.65
N THR A 15 -1.93 18.78 -1.14
CA THR A 15 -1.76 19.09 -2.57
C THR A 15 -0.32 18.86 -3.03
N ALA A 16 0.67 19.36 -2.28
CA ALA A 16 2.09 19.20 -2.61
C ALA A 16 2.50 17.73 -2.65
N TYR A 17 2.02 16.93 -1.69
CA TYR A 17 2.35 15.51 -1.63
C TYR A 17 1.73 14.71 -2.78
N LEU A 18 0.50 15.05 -3.21
CA LEU A 18 -0.10 14.43 -4.39
C LEU A 18 0.68 14.72 -5.68
N TRP A 19 1.20 15.94 -5.84
CA TRP A 19 2.09 16.28 -6.95
C TRP A 19 3.40 15.50 -6.90
N LEU A 20 3.95 15.27 -5.70
CA LEU A 20 5.14 14.45 -5.50
C LEU A 20 4.90 12.96 -5.76
N ILE A 21 3.69 12.46 -5.50
CA ILE A 21 3.31 11.06 -5.75
C ILE A 21 3.36 10.70 -7.24
N ILE A 22 3.04 11.63 -8.14
CA ILE A 22 3.03 11.35 -9.59
C ILE A 22 4.39 10.82 -10.08
N PRO A 23 5.49 11.58 -9.98
CA PRO A 23 6.79 11.10 -10.45
C PRO A 23 7.27 9.88 -9.65
N TYR A 24 6.93 9.77 -8.37
CA TYR A 24 7.24 8.60 -7.55
C TYR A 24 6.57 7.32 -8.07
N MET A 25 5.26 7.35 -8.34
CA MET A 25 4.50 6.19 -8.84
C MET A 25 4.91 5.81 -10.27
N VAL A 26 5.22 6.80 -11.12
CA VAL A 26 5.77 6.55 -12.46
C VAL A 26 7.12 5.86 -12.37
N TYR A 27 8.02 6.36 -11.51
CA TYR A 27 9.33 5.76 -11.29
C TYR A 27 9.22 4.32 -10.77
N ASP A 28 8.40 4.07 -9.76
CA ASP A 28 8.28 2.74 -9.17
C ASP A 28 7.67 1.73 -10.16
N THR A 29 6.67 2.16 -10.94
CA THR A 29 6.10 1.33 -12.04
C THR A 29 7.17 1.00 -13.09
N TYR A 30 8.00 1.96 -13.46
CA TYR A 30 9.12 1.74 -14.39
C TYR A 30 10.16 0.78 -13.79
N ALA A 31 10.51 0.93 -12.52
CA ALA A 31 11.46 0.04 -11.83
C ALA A 31 10.92 -1.40 -11.74
N MET A 32 9.62 -1.59 -11.50
CA MET A 32 8.97 -2.89 -11.56
C MET A 32 9.13 -3.54 -12.94
N TYR A 33 8.87 -2.79 -14.02
CA TYR A 33 9.07 -3.26 -15.38
C TYR A 33 10.53 -3.65 -15.65
N LEU A 34 11.48 -2.77 -15.29
CA LEU A 34 12.91 -2.99 -15.52
C LEU A 34 13.42 -4.24 -14.79
N ARG A 35 13.02 -4.42 -13.52
CA ARG A 35 13.36 -5.61 -12.74
C ARG A 35 12.86 -6.89 -13.42
N HIS A 36 11.66 -6.87 -13.98
CA HIS A 36 11.13 -8.02 -14.70
C HIS A 36 11.88 -8.31 -15.99
N TRP A 37 12.18 -7.26 -16.76
CA TRP A 37 12.96 -7.35 -17.99
C TRP A 37 14.31 -8.02 -17.76
N TYR A 38 15.06 -7.58 -16.74
CA TYR A 38 16.35 -8.19 -16.40
C TYR A 38 16.21 -9.62 -15.92
N LYS A 39 15.18 -9.94 -15.12
CA LYS A 39 14.94 -11.32 -14.67
C LYS A 39 14.66 -12.27 -15.84
N CYS A 40 13.92 -11.82 -16.85
CA CYS A 40 13.68 -12.59 -18.08
C CYS A 40 14.95 -12.74 -18.94
N LYS A 41 15.78 -11.69 -19.01
CA LYS A 41 17.06 -11.71 -19.73
C LYS A 41 18.04 -12.71 -19.13
N ASP A 42 18.14 -12.76 -17.80
CA ASP A 42 19.09 -13.60 -17.08
C ASP A 42 18.68 -15.09 -17.05
N SER A 43 17.37 -15.37 -17.04
CA SER A 43 16.85 -16.73 -16.88
C SER A 43 17.05 -17.66 -18.09
N LYS A 44 17.62 -17.23 -19.23
CA LYS A 44 17.73 -18.01 -20.49
C LYS A 44 16.42 -18.73 -20.94
N VAL A 45 15.25 -18.29 -20.46
CA VAL A 45 13.95 -18.96 -20.67
C VAL A 45 13.37 -18.72 -22.08
N LEU A 46 14.04 -17.98 -22.97
CA LEU A 46 13.44 -17.55 -24.23
C LEU A 46 14.23 -18.05 -25.44
N ASN A 47 13.69 -19.10 -26.08
CA ASN A 47 13.86 -19.33 -27.52
C ASN A 47 13.21 -18.14 -28.25
N GLY A 48 13.98 -17.52 -29.15
CA GLY A 48 13.64 -16.25 -29.78
C GLY A 48 12.31 -16.26 -30.55
N LYS A 49 11.47 -15.25 -30.25
CA LYS A 49 10.76 -14.38 -31.22
C LYS A 49 9.76 -13.43 -30.54
N ASP A 50 9.26 -13.74 -29.33
CA ASP A 50 8.26 -12.90 -28.64
C ASP A 50 8.76 -12.33 -27.30
N HIS A 51 9.78 -11.48 -27.36
CA HIS A 51 10.51 -10.94 -26.19
C HIS A 51 9.67 -10.03 -25.29
N PHE A 52 8.78 -9.20 -25.84
CA PHE A 52 8.00 -8.22 -25.07
C PHE A 52 6.70 -8.81 -24.53
N SER A 53 5.96 -9.56 -25.35
CA SER A 53 4.65 -10.12 -24.98
C SER A 53 4.76 -11.19 -23.88
N SER A 54 5.76 -12.08 -23.97
CA SER A 54 5.98 -13.11 -22.96
C SER A 54 6.44 -12.53 -21.61
N ALA A 55 7.31 -11.52 -21.64
CA ALA A 55 7.73 -10.78 -20.45
C ALA A 55 6.56 -10.00 -19.82
N MET A 56 5.74 -9.32 -20.64
CA MET A 56 4.57 -8.59 -20.15
C MET A 56 3.51 -9.55 -19.56
N ASN A 57 3.24 -10.69 -20.19
CA ASN A 57 2.27 -11.69 -19.73
C ASN A 57 2.73 -12.38 -18.42
N SER A 58 4.04 -12.60 -18.26
CA SER A 58 4.63 -13.11 -17.01
C SER A 58 4.58 -12.07 -15.88
N LEU A 59 4.85 -10.79 -16.17
CA LEU A 59 4.73 -9.68 -15.23
C LEU A 59 3.29 -9.52 -14.73
N LEU A 60 2.34 -9.56 -15.67
CA LEU A 60 0.90 -9.53 -15.42
C LEU A 60 0.37 -10.76 -14.66
N ARG A 61 1.14 -11.84 -14.52
CA ARG A 61 0.73 -13.02 -13.73
C ARG A 61 1.39 -13.08 -12.36
N LYS A 62 2.65 -12.66 -12.24
CA LYS A 62 3.42 -12.79 -10.99
C LYS A 62 3.36 -11.56 -10.10
N GLU A 63 3.25 -10.36 -10.67
CA GLU A 63 3.24 -9.09 -9.92
C GLU A 63 2.01 -8.23 -10.23
N PHE A 64 0.96 -8.86 -10.80
CA PHE A 64 -0.29 -8.21 -11.22
C PHE A 64 -0.87 -7.27 -10.16
N LEU A 65 -1.01 -7.76 -8.93
CA LEU A 65 -1.68 -7.01 -7.87
C LEU A 65 -0.92 -5.73 -7.52
N MET A 66 0.42 -5.77 -7.54
CA MET A 66 1.24 -4.59 -7.32
C MET A 66 1.13 -3.63 -8.51
N LEU A 67 1.17 -4.14 -9.74
CA LEU A 67 1.07 -3.30 -10.93
C LEU A 67 -0.29 -2.59 -11.02
N VAL A 68 -1.39 -3.33 -10.82
CA VAL A 68 -2.74 -2.76 -10.78
C VAL A 68 -2.84 -1.72 -9.67
N HIS A 69 -2.30 -1.99 -8.48
CA HIS A 69 -2.29 -1.02 -7.39
C HIS A 69 -1.62 0.31 -7.77
N HIS A 70 -0.43 0.27 -8.38
CA HIS A 70 0.31 1.49 -8.76
C HIS A 70 -0.41 2.24 -9.89
N ILE A 71 -0.90 1.51 -10.91
CA ILE A 71 -1.68 2.11 -11.99
C ILE A 71 -2.96 2.74 -11.45
N SER A 72 -3.70 2.06 -10.56
CA SER A 72 -4.91 2.61 -9.95
C SER A 72 -4.62 3.84 -9.09
N ILE A 73 -3.51 3.89 -8.36
CA ILE A 73 -3.14 5.11 -7.62
C ILE A 73 -2.92 6.25 -8.60
N LEU A 74 -2.14 6.02 -9.66
CA LEU A 74 -1.77 7.05 -10.63
C LEU A 74 -2.97 7.55 -11.47
N THR A 75 -3.85 6.66 -11.91
CA THR A 75 -4.94 6.99 -12.86
C THR A 75 -6.28 7.26 -12.20
N ILE A 76 -6.48 6.84 -10.95
CA ILE A 76 -7.75 7.00 -10.24
C ILE A 76 -7.55 7.87 -9.00
N LEU A 77 -6.69 7.44 -8.06
CA LEU A 77 -6.60 8.09 -6.74
C LEU A 77 -6.00 9.50 -6.83
N VAL A 78 -4.96 9.68 -7.63
CA VAL A 78 -4.30 10.98 -7.81
C VAL A 78 -5.21 12.00 -8.53
N PRO A 79 -5.84 11.68 -9.68
CA PRO A 79 -6.77 12.62 -10.33
C PRO A 79 -7.97 12.99 -9.44
N ILE A 80 -8.52 12.02 -8.69
CA ILE A 80 -9.57 12.29 -7.72
C ILE A 80 -9.05 13.29 -6.67
N GLY A 81 -7.87 13.06 -6.11
CA GLY A 81 -7.29 13.91 -5.07
C GLY A 81 -6.92 15.33 -5.54
N LEU A 82 -6.46 15.49 -6.78
CA LEU A 82 -6.02 16.78 -7.31
C LEU A 82 -7.14 17.61 -7.94
N PHE A 83 -8.06 16.97 -8.68
CA PHE A 83 -9.01 17.66 -9.54
C PHE A 83 -10.47 17.55 -9.07
N ILE A 84 -10.89 16.40 -8.56
CA ILE A 84 -12.31 16.14 -8.22
C ILE A 84 -12.63 16.49 -6.77
N ARG A 85 -11.64 16.34 -5.88
CA ARG A 85 -11.78 16.52 -4.43
C ARG A 85 -12.39 17.86 -4.00
N GLY A 86 -12.14 18.94 -4.76
CA GLY A 86 -12.49 20.29 -4.32
C GLY A 86 -11.79 20.64 -2.99
N ASP A 87 -12.56 21.20 -2.05
CA ASP A 87 -12.08 21.64 -0.72
C ASP A 87 -12.45 20.68 0.42
N ILE A 88 -12.89 19.45 0.11
CA ILE A 88 -13.29 18.45 1.10
C ILE A 88 -12.37 17.22 1.05
N GLY A 89 -12.08 16.60 2.19
CA GLY A 89 -11.39 15.31 2.22
C GLY A 89 -9.86 15.35 2.33
N ASP A 90 -9.26 16.50 2.66
CA ASP A 90 -7.85 16.61 3.07
C ASP A 90 -7.46 15.59 4.15
N PHE A 91 -8.34 15.38 5.14
CA PHE A 91 -8.16 14.38 6.19
C PHE A 91 -7.96 12.96 5.63
N TYR A 92 -8.81 12.54 4.68
CA TYR A 92 -8.76 11.20 4.12
C TYR A 92 -7.53 11.01 3.23
N ILE A 93 -7.15 12.04 2.47
CA ILE A 93 -5.89 12.00 1.71
C ILE A 93 -4.71 11.87 2.65
N GLY A 94 -4.64 12.69 3.70
CA GLY A 94 -3.60 12.57 4.73
C GLY A 94 -3.53 11.16 5.32
N CYS A 95 -4.68 10.56 5.63
CA CYS A 95 -4.74 9.17 6.08
C CYS A 95 -4.13 8.20 5.05
N LEU A 96 -4.54 8.28 3.78
CA LEU A 96 -4.00 7.41 2.73
C LEU A 96 -2.49 7.59 2.55
N LEU A 97 -1.95 8.80 2.76
CA LEU A 97 -0.51 9.05 2.71
C LEU A 97 0.25 8.40 3.88
N VAL A 98 -0.37 8.28 5.06
CA VAL A 98 0.24 7.58 6.21
C VAL A 98 0.52 6.11 5.87
N ALA A 99 -0.21 5.50 4.93
CA ALA A 99 0.05 4.14 4.47
C ALA A 99 1.45 3.96 3.84
N GLU A 100 2.08 5.04 3.35
CA GLU A 100 3.44 5.00 2.80
C GLU A 100 4.52 4.80 3.86
N LEU A 101 4.22 5.06 5.14
CA LEU A 101 5.19 4.88 6.22
C LEU A 101 5.68 3.42 6.36
N SER A 102 4.86 2.44 5.97
CA SER A 102 5.29 1.03 6.01
C SER A 102 6.22 0.64 4.86
N THR A 103 6.17 1.38 3.74
CA THR A 103 6.92 1.09 2.51
C THR A 103 8.44 0.98 2.72
N PRO A 104 9.13 1.90 3.45
CA PRO A 104 10.58 1.78 3.69
C PRO A 104 10.96 0.49 4.42
N PHE A 105 10.16 0.03 5.40
CA PHE A 105 10.45 -1.21 6.12
C PHE A 105 10.26 -2.46 5.23
N VAL A 106 9.24 -2.44 4.37
CA VAL A 106 9.00 -3.52 3.40
C VAL A 106 10.16 -3.59 2.38
N SER A 107 10.61 -2.44 1.88
CA SER A 107 11.73 -2.35 0.94
C SER A 107 13.06 -2.75 1.58
N LEU A 108 13.35 -2.28 2.80
CA LEU A 108 14.54 -2.69 3.55
C LEU A 108 14.56 -4.21 3.76
N GLY A 109 13.42 -4.82 4.06
CA GLY A 109 13.30 -6.27 4.19
C GLY A 109 13.71 -7.02 2.92
N LYS A 110 13.39 -6.49 1.73
CA LYS A 110 13.82 -7.06 0.44
C LYS A 110 15.32 -6.87 0.21
N ILE A 111 15.86 -5.70 0.51
CA ILE A 111 17.29 -5.39 0.37
C ILE A 111 18.12 -6.32 1.25
N LEU A 112 17.74 -6.51 2.51
CA LEU A 112 18.44 -7.42 3.42
C LEU A 112 18.47 -8.87 2.92
N ILE A 113 17.40 -9.34 2.28
CA ILE A 113 17.37 -10.66 1.66
C ILE A 113 18.32 -10.72 0.45
N GLN A 114 18.37 -9.67 -0.38
CA GLN A 114 19.29 -9.60 -1.51
C GLN A 114 20.76 -9.57 -1.07
N MET A 115 21.06 -8.99 0.09
CA MET A 115 22.39 -8.97 0.70
C MET A 115 22.73 -10.26 1.47
N ASN A 116 21.89 -11.30 1.39
CA ASN A 116 22.05 -12.56 2.14
C ASN A 116 22.04 -12.40 3.68
N LEU A 117 21.42 -11.32 4.19
CA LEU A 117 21.33 -10.98 5.61
C LEU A 117 20.01 -11.44 6.25
N GLN A 118 19.29 -12.40 5.67
CA GLN A 118 17.99 -12.86 6.17
C GLN A 118 18.01 -13.46 7.59
N ASN A 119 19.16 -13.97 8.04
CA ASN A 119 19.30 -14.56 9.39
C ASN A 119 19.76 -13.55 10.44
N SER A 120 20.06 -12.31 10.02
CA SER A 120 20.55 -11.27 10.93
C SER A 120 19.48 -10.81 11.92
N LEU A 121 19.93 -10.31 13.09
CA LEU A 121 19.05 -9.63 14.04
C LEU A 121 18.34 -8.44 13.39
N LEU A 122 19.03 -7.72 12.52
CA LEU A 122 18.49 -6.60 11.76
C LEU A 122 17.27 -7.00 10.91
N HIS A 123 17.33 -8.16 10.24
CA HIS A 123 16.20 -8.66 9.45
C HIS A 123 14.99 -9.02 10.34
N LYS A 124 15.22 -9.60 11.52
CA LYS A 124 14.16 -9.93 12.49
C LYS A 124 13.49 -8.66 13.04
N VAL A 125 14.30 -7.68 13.46
CA VAL A 125 13.83 -6.38 13.96
C VAL A 125 13.06 -5.63 12.87
N ASN A 126 13.60 -5.56 11.65
CA ASN A 126 12.88 -4.96 10.52
C ASN A 126 11.56 -5.70 10.24
N GLY A 127 11.54 -7.03 10.34
CA GLY A 127 10.31 -7.82 10.21
C GLY A 127 9.23 -7.42 11.23
N ALA A 128 9.61 -7.15 12.48
CA ALA A 128 8.69 -6.63 13.49
C ALA A 128 8.18 -5.23 13.13
N PHE A 129 9.06 -4.33 12.66
CA PHE A 129 8.65 -3.01 12.17
C PHE A 129 7.71 -3.09 10.97
N VAL A 130 7.93 -4.01 10.03
CA VAL A 130 7.01 -4.27 8.91
C VAL A 130 5.63 -4.66 9.43
N LEU A 131 5.55 -5.63 10.35
CA LEU A 131 4.27 -6.07 10.90
C LEU A 131 3.53 -4.92 11.62
N LEU A 132 4.23 -4.20 12.49
CA LEU A 132 3.67 -3.10 13.27
C LEU A 132 3.19 -1.96 12.37
N THR A 133 4.05 -1.47 11.48
CA THR A 133 3.73 -0.33 10.61
C THR A 133 2.66 -0.68 9.59
N PHE A 134 2.69 -1.88 9.00
CA PHE A 134 1.66 -2.31 8.05
C PHE A 134 0.30 -2.43 8.75
N PHE A 135 0.26 -3.01 9.95
CA PHE A 135 -0.99 -3.10 10.71
C PHE A 135 -1.53 -1.73 11.12
N ALA A 136 -0.70 -0.88 11.74
CA ALA A 136 -1.13 0.42 12.22
C ALA A 136 -1.49 1.40 11.09
N CYS A 137 -0.61 1.53 10.09
CA CYS A 137 -0.74 2.55 9.06
C CYS A 137 -1.62 2.13 7.89
N ARG A 138 -1.91 0.84 7.70
CA ARG A 138 -2.72 0.36 6.57
C ARG A 138 -3.98 -0.37 6.98
N ILE A 139 -3.99 -1.11 8.09
CA ILE A 139 -5.18 -1.86 8.52
C ILE A 139 -6.03 -1.04 9.49
N LEU A 140 -5.44 -0.57 10.60
CA LEU A 140 -6.15 0.24 11.60
C LEU A 140 -6.55 1.63 11.11
N LEU A 141 -5.91 2.10 10.05
CA LEU A 141 -6.22 3.39 9.42
C LEU A 141 -7.69 3.47 8.97
N PHE A 142 -8.25 2.41 8.39
CA PHE A 142 -9.64 2.44 7.90
C PHE A 142 -10.66 2.51 9.05
N PRO A 143 -10.61 1.65 10.10
CA PRO A 143 -11.42 1.85 11.30
C PRO A 143 -11.26 3.23 11.93
N PHE A 144 -10.04 3.78 11.94
CA PHE A 144 -9.79 5.13 12.42
C PHE A 144 -10.52 6.19 11.59
N MET A 145 -10.53 6.07 10.26
CA MET A 145 -11.29 6.97 9.38
C MET A 145 -12.80 6.92 9.69
N TYR A 146 -13.37 5.73 9.90
CA TYR A 146 -14.79 5.57 10.29
C TYR A 146 -15.06 6.14 11.68
N HIS A 147 -14.12 5.98 12.62
CA HIS A 147 -14.24 6.53 13.96
C HIS A 147 -14.21 8.05 13.97
N ALA A 148 -13.27 8.66 13.23
CA ALA A 148 -13.18 10.11 13.09
C ALA A 148 -14.46 10.70 12.47
N TYR A 149 -14.99 10.05 11.43
CA TYR A 149 -16.27 10.41 10.82
C TYR A 149 -17.42 10.29 11.83
N GLY A 150 -17.54 9.15 12.51
CA GLY A 150 -18.59 8.93 13.51
C GLY A 150 -18.55 9.97 14.63
N LYS A 151 -17.36 10.29 15.15
CA LYS A 151 -17.17 11.34 16.16
C LYS A 151 -17.60 12.72 15.67
N GLN A 152 -17.30 13.06 14.42
CA GLN A 152 -17.68 14.34 13.83
C GLN A 152 -19.20 14.52 13.71
N PHE A 153 -19.93 13.45 13.40
CA PHE A 153 -21.39 13.49 13.22
C PHE A 153 -22.19 12.94 14.41
N GLY A 154 -21.54 12.59 15.52
CA GLY A 154 -22.19 12.01 16.70
C GLY A 154 -22.78 10.61 16.48
N ILE A 155 -22.27 9.87 15.49
CA ILE A 155 -22.73 8.53 15.12
C ILE A 155 -21.82 7.49 15.78
N PRO A 156 -22.36 6.49 16.50
CA PRO A 156 -21.52 5.43 17.07
C PRO A 156 -20.90 4.58 15.94
N LEU A 157 -19.66 4.11 16.13
CA LEU A 157 -18.82 3.50 15.09
C LEU A 157 -19.51 2.40 14.28
N TYR A 158 -20.24 1.50 14.95
CA TYR A 158 -20.92 0.37 14.31
C TYR A 158 -22.07 0.79 13.39
N LYS A 159 -22.63 2.00 13.57
CA LYS A 159 -23.68 2.57 12.70
C LYS A 159 -23.12 3.32 11.51
N VAL A 160 -21.84 3.71 11.54
CA VAL A 160 -21.22 4.55 10.50
C VAL A 160 -21.34 3.92 9.09
N PRO A 161 -21.07 2.61 8.87
CA PRO A 161 -21.22 2.01 7.54
C PRO A 161 -22.63 2.11 6.95
N PHE A 162 -23.66 2.16 7.80
CA PHE A 162 -25.06 2.26 7.36
C PHE A 162 -25.54 3.70 7.14
N ASN A 163 -24.78 4.69 7.63
CA ASN A 163 -25.10 6.12 7.48
C ASN A 163 -24.31 6.77 6.34
N ILE A 164 -23.20 6.15 5.91
CA ILE A 164 -22.41 6.62 4.77
C ILE A 164 -23.01 6.06 3.47
N PRO A 165 -23.02 6.84 2.36
CA PRO A 165 -23.43 6.34 1.05
C PRO A 165 -22.71 5.04 0.64
N LEU A 166 -23.44 4.13 0.01
CA LEU A 166 -22.91 2.81 -0.36
C LEU A 166 -21.63 2.88 -1.21
N HIS A 167 -21.56 3.84 -2.15
CA HIS A 167 -20.39 4.00 -3.01
C HIS A 167 -19.12 4.30 -2.21
N CYS A 168 -19.18 5.09 -1.14
CA CYS A 168 -18.00 5.35 -0.29
C CYS A 168 -17.54 4.09 0.43
N ASN A 169 -18.48 3.27 0.94
CA ASN A 169 -18.13 2.00 1.58
C ASN A 169 -17.47 1.04 0.58
N ILE A 170 -17.99 0.97 -0.66
CA ILE A 170 -17.39 0.18 -1.74
C ILE A 170 -15.99 0.67 -2.06
N THR A 171 -15.78 1.98 -2.19
CA THR A 171 -14.46 2.57 -2.43
C THR A 171 -13.48 2.21 -1.30
N ILE A 172 -13.88 2.39 -0.04
CA ILE A 172 -13.02 2.07 1.10
C ILE A 172 -12.69 0.57 1.15
N ALA A 173 -13.69 -0.30 0.96
CA ALA A 173 -13.49 -1.74 0.88
C ALA A 173 -12.52 -2.12 -0.26
N THR A 174 -12.65 -1.48 -1.41
CA THR A 174 -11.77 -1.69 -2.58
C THR A 174 -10.32 -1.30 -2.29
N ILE A 175 -10.10 -0.18 -1.60
CA ILE A 175 -8.75 0.26 -1.21
C ILE A 175 -8.18 -0.65 -0.10
N MET A 176 -9.02 -1.12 0.82
CA MET A 176 -8.60 -1.96 1.96
C MET A 176 -8.31 -3.41 1.58
N ALA A 177 -9.02 -3.98 0.61
CA ALA A 177 -8.88 -5.37 0.15
C ALA A 177 -7.42 -5.79 -0.16
N PRO A 178 -6.65 -5.06 -0.99
CA PRO A 178 -5.25 -5.43 -1.24
C PRO A 178 -4.38 -5.33 0.02
N GLN A 179 -4.66 -4.39 0.92
CA GLN A 179 -3.92 -4.25 2.18
C GLN A 179 -4.11 -5.47 3.10
N ILE A 180 -5.36 -5.93 3.25
CA ILE A 180 -5.67 -7.15 4.03
C ILE A 180 -4.98 -8.37 3.41
N TYR A 181 -5.03 -8.50 2.10
CA TYR A 181 -4.39 -9.59 1.38
C TYR A 181 -2.88 -9.63 1.63
N TRP A 182 -2.18 -8.50 1.43
CA TRP A 182 -0.74 -8.42 1.67
C TRP A 182 -0.36 -8.63 3.12
N PHE A 183 -1.12 -8.07 4.06
CA PHE A 183 -0.88 -8.29 5.49
C PHE A 183 -0.98 -9.79 5.83
N THR A 184 -1.98 -10.50 5.28
CA THR A 184 -2.12 -11.94 5.47
C THR A 184 -0.91 -12.70 4.92
N LEU A 185 -0.36 -12.31 3.77
CA LEU A 185 0.86 -12.91 3.23
C LEU A 185 2.09 -12.65 4.10
N ILE A 186 2.23 -11.42 4.62
CA ILE A 186 3.34 -11.04 5.53
C ILE A 186 3.26 -11.85 6.82
N CYS A 187 2.07 -11.95 7.43
CA CYS A 187 1.85 -12.75 8.64
C CYS A 187 2.17 -14.23 8.39
N ARG A 188 1.70 -14.80 7.27
CA ARG A 188 2.03 -16.19 6.89
C ARG A 188 3.53 -16.41 6.74
N LYS A 189 4.25 -15.44 6.14
CA LYS A 189 5.71 -15.51 6.01
C LYS A 189 6.39 -15.44 7.39
N ALA A 190 5.95 -14.53 8.26
CA ALA A 190 6.48 -14.38 9.61
C ALA A 190 6.29 -15.67 10.42
N ILE A 191 5.09 -16.25 10.43
CA ILE A 191 4.78 -17.51 11.15
C ILE A 191 5.70 -18.65 10.68
N ARG A 192 5.92 -18.80 9.37
CA ARG A 192 6.85 -19.83 8.84
C ARG A 192 8.28 -19.61 9.32
N LEU A 193 8.76 -18.37 9.34
CA LEU A 193 10.11 -18.04 9.80
C LEU A 193 10.29 -18.36 11.29
N TYR A 194 9.31 -18.02 12.12
CA TYR A 194 9.36 -18.29 13.56
C TYR A 194 9.20 -19.79 13.89
N SER A 195 8.30 -20.49 13.20
CA SER A 195 8.13 -21.94 13.37
C SER A 195 9.41 -22.72 13.01
N ASN A 196 10.04 -22.38 11.88
CA ASN A 196 11.31 -23.00 11.48
C ASN A 196 12.48 -22.61 12.39
N SER A 197 12.45 -21.43 13.02
CA SER A 197 13.47 -21.03 13.99
C SER A 197 13.31 -21.77 15.33
N ALA A 198 12.08 -22.09 15.74
CA ALA A 198 11.80 -22.87 16.94
C ALA A 198 12.25 -24.33 16.77
N SER A 199 11.97 -24.95 15.62
CA SER A 199 12.37 -26.34 15.35
C SER A 199 13.89 -26.55 15.26
N ILE A 200 14.66 -25.51 14.90
CA ILE A 200 16.13 -25.55 14.93
C ILE A 200 16.67 -25.40 16.37
N LYS A 201 15.93 -24.73 17.26
CA LYS A 201 16.34 -24.51 18.65
C LYS A 201 16.11 -25.72 19.55
N ASP A 202 15.16 -26.59 19.19
CA ASP A 202 14.82 -27.83 19.91
C ASP A 202 15.64 -29.06 19.45
N ARG A 203 16.73 -28.84 18.68
CA ARG A 203 17.61 -29.89 18.14
C ARG A 203 19.06 -29.63 18.53
#